data_AF-A0A3C2CRR6-F1
#
_entry.id   AF-A0A3C2CRR6-F1
#
_cell.length_a   1.000
_cell.length_b   1.000
_cell.length_c   1.000
_cell.angle_alpha   90.00
_cell.angle_beta   90.00
_cell.angle_gamma   90.00
#
_symmetry.space_group_name_H-M   'P 1'
#
loop_
_entity.id
_entity.type
_entity.pdbx_description
1 polymer ?
#
loop_
_entity_poly.entity_id
_entity_poly.type
_entity_poly.pdbx_seq_one_letter_code
_entity_poly.pdbx_strand_id
1 'polypeptide(L)' 'MEENLSMPTKYDPSSIEQGRYDWWIKGKFFEAKNDEQKQPYTIVIPPPNVTGKLHLGHAWD' A
#
# COMPACT_ATOMS: atom_id res chain seq x y z
N MET A 1 9.52 -3.85 33.44
CA MET A 1 9.89 -4.92 32.50
C MET A 1 10.39 -4.22 31.26
N GLU A 2 11.68 -4.36 30.94
CA GLU A 2 12.23 -3.81 29.70
C GLU A 2 11.69 -4.65 28.54
N GLU A 3 10.84 -4.04 27.70
CA GLU A 3 10.50 -4.62 26.41
C GLU A 3 11.76 -4.61 25.55
N ASN A 4 12.41 -5.76 25.45
CA ASN A 4 13.49 -5.96 24.50
C ASN A 4 12.88 -5.92 23.10
N LEU A 5 12.98 -4.77 22.40
CA LEU A 5 12.67 -4.69 20.98
C LEU A 5 13.65 -5.58 20.21
N SER A 6 13.22 -6.80 19.92
CA SER A 6 13.95 -7.70 19.02
C SER A 6 13.63 -7.32 17.58
N MET A 7 14.37 -6.34 17.05
CA MET A 7 14.34 -6.01 15.63
C MET A 7 15.57 -6.59 14.93
N PRO A 8 15.41 -7.24 13.76
CA PRO A 8 16.54 -7.66 12.95
C PRO A 8 17.44 -6.46 12.59
N THR A 9 18.75 -6.67 12.60
CA THR A 9 19.72 -5.64 12.20
C THR A 9 19.74 -5.40 10.69
N LYS A 10 19.11 -6.28 9.91
CA LYS A 10 18.96 -6.18 8.46
C LYS A 10 17.48 -6.16 8.08
N TYR A 11 17.15 -5.28 7.15
CA TYR A 11 15.82 -5.22 6.55
C TYR A 11 15.61 -6.38 5.58
N ASP A 12 14.50 -7.08 5.72
CA ASP A 12 14.01 -8.07 4.75
C ASP A 12 12.63 -7.63 4.24
N PRO A 13 12.54 -7.04 3.03
CA PRO A 13 11.28 -6.59 2.46
C PRO A 13 10.25 -7.71 2.33
N SER A 14 10.68 -8.96 2.07
CA SER A 14 9.74 -10.07 1.86
C SER A 14 8.98 -10.40 3.13
N SER A 15 9.70 -10.54 4.26
CA SER A 15 9.07 -10.78 5.57
C SER A 15 8.14 -9.65 6.00
N ILE A 16 8.47 -8.44 5.59
CA ILE A 16 7.77 -7.22 5.95
C ILE A 16 6.51 -7.08 5.11
N GLU A 17 6.61 -7.15 3.79
CA GLU A 17 5.50 -6.94 2.85
C GLU A 17 4.48 -8.09 2.86
N GLN A 18 4.89 -9.29 3.29
CA GLN A 18 4.02 -10.44 3.38
C GLN A 18 2.75 -10.15 4.21
N GLY A 19 1.59 -10.30 3.56
CA GLY A 19 0.28 -10.11 4.19
C GLY A 19 -0.12 -8.65 4.45
N ARG A 20 0.74 -7.64 4.20
CA ARG A 20 0.38 -6.22 4.41
C ARG A 20 -0.72 -5.76 3.49
N TYR A 21 -0.63 -6.13 2.21
CA TYR A 21 -1.63 -5.74 1.23
C TYR A 21 -3.00 -6.30 1.61
N ASP A 22 -3.07 -7.59 1.96
CA ASP A 22 -4.32 -8.21 2.43
C ASP A 22 -4.87 -7.55 3.69
N TRP A 23 -4.00 -7.15 4.62
CA TRP A 23 -4.40 -6.42 5.81
C TRP A 23 -5.01 -5.05 5.44
N TRP A 24 -4.40 -4.32 4.49
CA TRP A 24 -4.96 -3.05 4.00
C TRP A 24 -6.33 -3.22 3.32
N ILE A 25 -6.49 -4.27 2.52
CA ILE A 25 -7.75 -4.60 1.86
C ILE A 25 -8.82 -4.97 2.89
N LYS A 26 -8.51 -5.87 3.83
CA LYS A 26 -9.45 -6.31 4.89
C LYS A 26 -9.89 -5.17 5.80
N GLY A 27 -8.97 -4.25 6.12
CA GLY A 27 -9.27 -3.06 6.91
C GLY A 27 -9.97 -1.94 6.12
N LYS A 28 -10.22 -2.13 4.82
CA LYS A 28 -10.86 -1.14 3.94
C LYS A 28 -10.14 0.21 3.92
N PHE A 29 -8.81 0.20 4.08
CA PHE A 29 -8.02 1.44 4.19
C PHE A 29 -7.99 2.26 2.89
N PHE A 30 -8.20 1.62 1.74
CA PHE A 30 -8.31 2.29 0.44
C PHE A 30 -9.74 2.73 0.08
N GLU A 31 -10.73 2.39 0.90
CA GLU A 31 -12.13 2.72 0.64
C GLU A 31 -12.42 4.18 1.01
N ALA A 32 -12.69 5.00 0.00
CA ALA A 32 -13.13 6.37 0.22
C ALA A 32 -14.56 6.36 0.82
N LYS A 33 -14.77 7.15 1.89
CA LYS A 33 -16.08 7.34 2.51
C LYS A 33 -16.57 8.77 2.23
N ASN A 34 -17.88 8.93 2.06
CA ASN A 34 -18.49 10.25 1.96
C ASN A 34 -18.59 10.87 3.36
N ASP A 35 -17.46 11.37 3.85
CA ASP A 35 -17.32 12.00 5.16
C ASP A 35 -17.20 13.52 4.98
N GLU A 36 -18.30 14.22 5.19
CA GLU A 36 -18.41 15.68 5.01
C GLU A 36 -17.50 16.48 5.95
N GLN A 37 -16.97 15.85 7.01
CA GLN A 37 -16.04 16.49 7.95
C GLN A 37 -14.58 16.48 7.45
N LYS A 38 -14.29 15.77 6.37
CA LYS A 38 -12.95 15.65 5.79
C LYS A 38 -12.86 16.36 4.46
N GLN A 39 -11.72 17.00 4.22
CA GLN A 39 -11.44 17.57 2.92
C GLN A 39 -11.14 16.44 1.92
N PRO A 40 -11.90 16.32 0.82
CA PRO A 40 -11.67 15.28 -0.17
C PRO A 40 -10.36 15.52 -0.92
N TYR A 41 -9.66 14.44 -1.23
CA TYR A 41 -8.48 14.43 -2.09
C TYR A 41 -8.60 13.28 -3.09
N THR A 42 -8.25 13.54 -4.34
CA THR A 42 -8.40 12.56 -5.42
C THR A 42 -7.20 12.65 -6.35
N ILE A 43 -6.60 11.50 -6.63
CA ILE A 43 -5.60 11.30 -7.67
C ILE A 43 -6.21 10.33 -8.67
N VAL A 44 -6.21 10.68 -9.95
CA VAL A 44 -6.65 9.78 -11.02
C VAL A 44 -5.42 9.07 -11.56
N ILE A 45 -5.40 7.74 -11.45
CA ILE A 45 -4.38 6.91 -12.10
C ILE A 45 -4.90 6.58 -13.51
N PRO A 46 -4.12 6.83 -14.58
CA PRO A 46 -4.55 6.50 -15.93
C PRO A 46 -4.80 4.98 -16.04
N PRO A 47 -5.91 4.56 -16.68
CA PRO A 47 -6.21 3.14 -16.81
C PRO A 47 -5.10 2.44 -17.61
N PRO A 48 -4.58 1.29 -17.14
CA PRO A 48 -3.54 0.58 -17.86
C PRO A 48 -4.09 0.03 -19.19
N ASN A 49 -3.27 0.09 -20.24
CA ASN A 49 -3.61 -0.55 -21.51
C ASN A 49 -3.62 -2.09 -21.33
N VAL A 50 -4.73 -2.74 -21.68
CA VAL A 50 -5.01 -4.17 -21.44
C VAL A 50 -4.29 -5.09 -22.44
N THR A 51 -2.98 -4.90 -22.65
CA THR A 51 -2.23 -5.67 -23.67
C THR A 51 -0.83 -6.16 -23.25
N GLY A 52 -0.41 -6.01 -22.00
CA GLY A 52 0.91 -6.51 -21.58
C GLY A 52 1.14 -6.60 -20.08
N LYS A 53 2.28 -7.21 -19.71
CA LYS A 53 2.81 -7.17 -18.33
C LYS A 53 3.22 -5.75 -17.99
N LEU A 54 3.09 -5.37 -16.72
CA LEU A 54 3.62 -4.13 -16.21
C LEU A 54 5.14 -4.07 -16.46
N HIS A 55 5.61 -2.91 -16.89
CA HIS A 55 7.02 -2.59 -17.07
C HIS A 55 7.43 -1.44 -16.15
N LEU A 56 8.74 -1.23 -15.96
CA LEU A 56 9.29 -0.23 -15.04
C LEU A 56 8.69 1.18 -15.23
N GLY A 57 8.36 1.57 -16.47
CA GLY A 57 7.68 2.85 -16.75
C GLY A 57 6.35 3.06 -16.00
N HIS A 58 5.61 2.00 -15.64
CA HIS A 58 4.39 2.12 -14.82
C HIS A 58 4.67 2.33 -13.31
N ALA A 59 5.88 2.03 -12.85
CA ALA A 59 6.26 2.17 -11.45
C ALA A 59 6.99 3.50 -11.17
N TRP A 60 7.42 4.19 -12.23
CA TRP A 60 8.15 5.46 -12.15
C TRP A 60 7.23 6.68 -12.25
N ASP A 61 6.08 6.52 -12.93
CA ASP A 61 5.00 7.51 -13.08
C ASP A 61 4.02 7.41 -11.89
#